data_AF-A0A6I2SKB2-F1
#
_entry.id   AF-A0A6I2SKB2-F1
#
_cell.length_a   1.000
_cell.length_b   1.000
_cell.length_c   1.000
_cell.angle_alpha   90.00
_cell.angle_beta   90.00
_cell.angle_gamma   90.00
#
_symmetry.space_group_name_H-M   'P 1'
#
loop_
_entity.id
_entity.type
_entity.pdbx_description
1 polymer ?
#
loop_
_entity_poly.entity_id
_entity_poly.type
_entity_poly.pdbx_seq_one_letter_code
_entity_poly.pdbx_strand_id
1 'polypeptide(L)'
;MGRFWLVVCVAGGIVGSAAWGGAEQLGGYVDSCNRCHGDAARMQALGYPHFVVNRAEVARQTGMPAGCPDCHLGNPDAAAKDEAHKGLKRLLVVRKKGLVAEPADRKAPLMVTAGPVQRLKFQVMKDGKPVVDPTVNTVLYHDKLPETLTQDFATMEKTCGRCHSGQVAQFRTTPMGRNAKQSQYVSWSEPARGPHNCGVWSVANYKGIAAATAVPFSQAQSDLNQRTCNNCHVGCLDCHYYPTLPDRKEPRSGMHAFRKTPPPESCYGGGRGQFCHAGPEDRRRGAGYFAGPFSFPEGLAPDIHRTKGVGCLDCHSSNRDDASLPHGMVRRQATCTSCHAEIVKSHAASQHRTLSCEACHIGAAGGYQATFWGPGMLAGSTTPYYKYKDYYGIMSEPILIRDQRGRWIPVKPFPMAVMNQKGGGFTPGLKWRYPLTLADAERTDDAWGFVGLVDGLPENNKALLWVQMDKLSHRYGASRSCASCHGSAGGEQRRQVSWDFGDNGALPFSGSHLVIANREGLAIREMKAKDAIEADKGIAVSSLAPWYFLKDRWFVPGDFSLPAVPYGQGAASAAEELSAARAKGLVHR
;
A
#
# COMPACT_ATOMS: atom_id res chain seq x y z
N MET A 1 -11.47 39.85 64.11
CA MET A 1 -11.61 39.06 65.36
C MET A 1 -12.21 37.71 64.95
N GLY A 2 -11.38 36.70 64.66
CA GLY A 2 -11.04 35.62 65.59
C GLY A 2 -11.77 34.35 65.11
N ARG A 3 -11.24 33.12 65.13
CA ARG A 3 -9.97 32.56 65.60
C ARG A 3 -9.76 31.25 64.82
N PHE A 4 -8.51 30.96 64.53
CA PHE A 4 -7.97 29.64 64.19
C PHE A 4 -8.37 28.57 65.23
N TRP A 5 -8.60 27.33 64.78
CA TRP A 5 -8.14 26.14 65.48
C TRP A 5 -7.66 25.05 64.52
N LEU A 6 -6.49 24.57 64.88
CA LEU A 6 -5.67 23.46 64.40
C LEU A 6 -6.35 22.12 64.77
N VAL A 7 -6.36 21.12 63.89
CA VAL A 7 -6.42 19.69 64.30
C VAL A 7 -5.42 18.89 63.46
N VAL A 8 -4.72 18.04 64.20
CA VAL A 8 -3.55 17.22 63.89
C VAL A 8 -3.93 15.90 63.21
N CYS A 9 -2.95 15.40 62.43
CA CYS A 9 -2.77 14.12 61.77
C CYS A 9 -3.47 12.87 62.35
N VAL A 10 -3.93 12.00 61.44
CA VAL A 10 -3.75 10.54 61.54
C VAL A 10 -3.26 10.00 60.19
N ALA A 11 -2.25 9.14 60.28
CA ALA A 11 -1.46 8.55 59.20
C ALA A 11 -2.20 7.46 58.41
N GLY A 12 -1.66 7.14 57.22
CA GLY A 12 -1.79 5.80 56.64
C GLY A 12 -2.09 5.79 55.15
N GLY A 13 -1.11 5.36 54.33
CA GLY A 13 -1.36 4.90 52.96
C GLY A 13 -0.45 5.48 51.90
N ILE A 14 0.86 5.27 52.00
CA ILE A 14 1.77 5.40 50.85
C ILE A 14 1.44 4.25 49.89
N VAL A 15 0.72 4.54 48.80
CA VAL A 15 0.64 3.62 47.66
C VAL A 15 1.97 3.73 46.94
N GLY A 16 2.78 2.69 47.09
CA GLY A 16 4.10 2.58 46.50
C GLY A 16 4.05 2.69 44.98
N SER A 17 4.68 3.74 44.46
CA SER A 17 5.11 3.83 43.07
C SER A 17 6.11 2.71 42.81
N ALA A 18 5.67 1.64 42.14
CA ALA A 18 6.56 0.62 41.62
C ALA A 18 7.43 1.24 40.52
N ALA A 19 8.58 1.79 40.94
CA ALA A 19 9.67 2.11 40.06
C ALA A 19 10.12 0.80 39.39
N TRP A 20 10.04 0.75 38.06
CA TRP A 20 10.64 -0.32 37.27
C TRP A 20 12.16 -0.15 37.30
N GLY A 21 12.76 -0.53 38.43
CA GLY A 21 14.18 -0.87 38.53
C GLY A 21 14.39 -2.22 37.87
N GLY A 22 14.78 -2.22 36.60
CA GLY A 22 14.95 -3.43 35.79
C GLY A 22 16.06 -3.31 34.76
N ALA A 23 17.15 -2.58 35.07
CA ALA A 23 18.33 -2.52 34.22
C ALA A 23 19.54 -3.28 34.79
N GLU A 24 19.44 -3.86 36.00
CA GLU A 24 20.63 -4.31 36.75
C GLU A 24 20.63 -5.79 37.17
N GLN A 25 19.84 -6.64 36.50
CA GLN A 25 19.83 -8.09 36.75
C GLN A 25 19.72 -8.96 35.49
N LEU A 26 20.45 -8.61 34.42
CA LEU A 26 20.87 -9.60 33.42
C LEU A 26 22.29 -10.07 33.76
N GLY A 27 22.41 -10.83 34.85
CA GLY A 27 23.66 -11.48 35.23
C GLY A 27 24.18 -12.40 34.12
N GLY A 28 25.43 -12.17 33.71
CA GLY A 28 26.42 -13.22 33.44
C GLY A 28 26.26 -14.19 32.26
N TYR A 29 25.12 -14.29 31.56
CA TYR A 29 25.04 -15.23 30.43
C TYR A 29 25.70 -14.64 29.19
N VAL A 30 26.99 -14.92 28.98
CA VAL A 30 27.68 -14.63 27.71
C VAL A 30 27.56 -15.87 26.82
N ASP A 31 26.55 -15.88 25.96
CA ASP A 31 26.38 -16.95 24.98
C ASP A 31 27.51 -16.96 23.93
N SER A 32 27.61 -18.06 23.16
CA SER A 32 28.59 -18.19 22.08
C SER A 32 28.46 -17.09 21.02
N CYS A 33 27.24 -16.61 20.79
CA CYS A 33 26.93 -15.52 19.86
C CYS A 33 27.66 -14.23 20.26
N ASN A 34 27.47 -13.77 21.50
CA ASN A 34 28.10 -12.56 22.02
C ASN A 34 29.62 -12.72 22.18
N ARG A 35 30.11 -13.91 22.55
CA ARG A 35 31.56 -14.16 22.59
C ARG A 35 32.20 -14.04 21.22
N CYS A 36 31.58 -14.56 20.18
CA CYS A 36 32.14 -14.51 18.82
C CYS A 36 31.94 -13.14 18.18
N HIS A 37 30.72 -12.62 18.19
CA HIS A 37 30.38 -11.37 17.52
C HIS A 37 30.81 -10.12 18.31
N GLY A 38 31.09 -10.24 19.61
CA GLY A 38 31.69 -9.15 20.41
C GLY A 38 33.19 -9.00 20.23
N ASP A 39 33.87 -9.96 19.59
CA ASP A 39 35.31 -9.94 19.36
C ASP A 39 35.63 -9.40 17.96
N ALA A 40 36.00 -8.12 17.92
CA ALA A 40 36.33 -7.43 16.67
C ALA A 40 37.52 -8.05 15.93
N ALA A 41 38.55 -8.49 16.66
CA ALA A 41 39.73 -9.10 16.05
C ALA A 41 39.38 -10.45 15.40
N ARG A 42 38.58 -11.27 16.10
CA ARG A 42 38.07 -12.53 15.56
C ARG A 42 37.19 -12.31 14.34
N MET A 43 36.24 -11.37 14.38
CA MET A 43 35.36 -11.10 13.25
C MET A 43 36.12 -10.54 12.04
N GLN A 44 37.15 -9.71 12.27
CA GLN A 44 38.07 -9.25 11.23
C GLN A 44 38.85 -10.43 10.61
N ALA A 45 39.40 -11.33 11.43
CA ALA A 45 40.14 -12.50 10.97
C ALA A 45 39.26 -13.47 10.16
N LEU A 46 37.96 -13.56 10.50
CA LEU A 46 36.98 -14.34 9.75
C LEU A 46 36.49 -13.64 8.45
N GLY A 47 36.90 -12.40 8.19
CA GLY A 47 36.49 -11.63 7.01
C GLY A 47 35.09 -11.00 7.11
N TYR A 48 34.57 -10.84 8.33
CA TYR A 48 33.22 -10.32 8.59
C TYR A 48 33.19 -9.16 9.62
N PRO A 49 34.01 -8.11 9.47
CA PRO A 49 34.12 -7.05 10.47
C PRO A 49 32.81 -6.25 10.69
N HIS A 50 31.93 -6.21 9.68
CA HIS A 50 30.60 -5.59 9.79
C HIS A 50 29.59 -6.37 10.65
N PHE A 51 29.95 -7.58 11.10
CA PHE A 51 29.15 -8.38 12.03
C PHE A 51 29.63 -8.30 13.48
N VAL A 52 30.52 -7.36 13.79
CA VAL A 52 30.85 -7.06 15.18
C VAL A 52 29.64 -6.42 15.85
N VAL A 53 29.21 -6.96 16.99
CA VAL A 53 28.07 -6.47 17.76
C VAL A 53 28.47 -6.23 19.20
N ASN A 54 28.04 -5.11 19.76
CA ASN A 54 28.16 -4.84 21.18
C ASN A 54 26.82 -5.11 21.86
N ARG A 55 26.76 -6.03 22.81
CA ARG A 55 25.53 -6.37 23.54
C ARG A 55 24.86 -5.15 24.18
N ALA A 56 25.63 -4.26 24.79
CA ALA A 56 25.09 -3.04 25.39
C ALA A 56 24.49 -2.11 24.34
N GLU A 57 25.08 -2.05 23.15
CA GLU A 57 24.53 -1.30 22.02
C GLU A 57 23.23 -1.94 21.50
N VAL A 58 23.20 -3.25 21.29
CA VAL A 58 21.99 -3.97 20.86
C VAL A 58 20.86 -3.79 21.87
N ALA A 59 21.14 -3.89 23.17
CA ALA A 59 20.15 -3.66 24.22
C ALA A 59 19.61 -2.22 24.17
N ARG A 60 20.47 -1.21 23.96
CA ARG A 60 20.03 0.19 23.79
C ARG A 60 19.19 0.40 22.54
N GLN A 61 19.59 -0.19 21.40
CA GLN A 61 18.91 -0.05 20.12
C GLN A 61 17.52 -0.69 20.12
N THR A 62 17.44 -1.92 20.62
CA THR A 62 16.19 -2.67 20.68
C THR A 62 15.25 -2.14 21.76
N GLY A 63 15.80 -1.77 22.92
CA GLY A 63 15.02 -1.45 24.12
C GLY A 63 14.19 -2.64 24.64
N MET A 64 14.56 -3.87 24.26
CA MET A 64 13.86 -5.10 24.64
C MET A 64 14.76 -5.99 25.51
N PRO A 65 14.21 -6.73 26.49
CA PRO A 65 14.95 -7.69 27.28
C PRO A 65 15.13 -9.02 26.51
N ALA A 66 15.69 -8.95 25.29
CA ALA A 66 15.86 -10.09 24.38
C ALA A 66 17.33 -10.26 23.98
N GLY A 67 17.79 -11.51 23.96
CA GLY A 67 19.11 -11.89 23.46
C GLY A 67 19.13 -12.14 21.94
N CYS A 68 20.33 -12.36 21.39
CA CYS A 68 20.49 -12.70 19.97
C CYS A 68 19.68 -13.95 19.54
N PRO A 69 19.68 -15.07 20.31
CA PRO A 69 18.91 -16.26 19.98
C PRO A 69 17.39 -16.02 19.97
N ASP A 70 16.91 -15.07 20.77
CA ASP A 70 15.48 -14.77 20.87
C ASP A 70 14.95 -14.13 19.59
N CYS A 71 15.78 -13.33 18.91
CA CYS A 71 15.40 -12.65 17.67
C CYS A 71 15.87 -13.41 16.41
N HIS A 72 16.94 -14.19 16.51
CA HIS A 72 17.56 -14.84 15.36
C HIS A 72 17.51 -16.37 15.37
N LEU A 73 17.08 -17.03 16.44
CA LEU A 73 16.91 -18.50 16.55
C LEU A 73 18.19 -19.34 16.32
N GLY A 74 19.38 -18.80 16.59
CA GLY A 74 20.63 -19.57 16.62
C GLY A 74 20.80 -20.36 17.93
N ASN A 75 21.78 -21.28 17.98
CA ASN A 75 22.11 -22.03 19.19
C ASN A 75 23.16 -21.27 20.05
N PRO A 76 22.79 -20.70 21.21
CA PRO A 76 23.70 -19.94 22.06
C PRO A 76 24.78 -20.77 22.76
N ASP A 77 24.63 -22.09 22.82
CA ASP A 77 25.51 -22.96 23.62
C ASP A 77 26.60 -23.61 22.74
N ALA A 78 26.40 -23.62 21.42
CA ALA A 78 27.37 -24.17 20.48
C ALA A 78 28.52 -23.20 20.21
N ALA A 79 29.77 -23.65 20.40
CA ALA A 79 30.96 -22.87 20.07
C ALA A 79 31.34 -22.93 18.58
N ALA A 80 31.00 -24.04 17.92
CA ALA A 80 31.26 -24.24 16.49
C ALA A 80 30.29 -23.41 15.65
N LYS A 81 30.80 -22.73 14.62
CA LYS A 81 30.05 -21.81 13.75
C LYS A 81 28.78 -22.43 13.17
N ASP A 82 28.88 -23.63 12.61
CA ASP A 82 27.76 -24.22 11.88
C ASP A 82 26.65 -24.69 12.83
N GLU A 83 27.02 -25.25 13.98
CA GLU A 83 26.07 -25.61 15.04
C GLU A 83 25.43 -24.38 15.69
N ALA A 84 26.20 -23.31 15.95
CA ALA A 84 25.66 -22.04 16.47
C ALA A 84 24.67 -21.38 15.51
N HIS A 85 24.89 -21.54 14.20
CA HIS A 85 24.05 -20.95 13.16
C HIS A 85 22.94 -21.88 12.64
N LYS A 86 22.79 -23.08 13.20
CA LYS A 86 21.73 -24.01 12.82
C LYS A 86 20.36 -23.39 13.14
N GLY A 87 19.49 -23.27 12.12
CA GLY A 87 18.16 -22.67 12.26
C GLY A 87 18.13 -21.13 12.30
N LEU A 88 19.29 -20.47 12.21
CA LEU A 88 19.41 -19.02 12.33
C LEU A 88 18.66 -18.25 11.24
N LYS A 89 17.74 -17.39 11.68
CA LYS A 89 16.93 -16.49 10.88
C LYS A 89 17.70 -15.25 10.44
N ARG A 90 17.51 -14.88 9.17
CA ARG A 90 18.24 -13.82 8.47
C ARG A 90 17.30 -13.04 7.57
N LEU A 91 17.71 -11.84 7.18
CA LEU A 91 17.09 -11.13 6.06
C LEU A 91 17.00 -12.07 4.85
N LEU A 92 15.90 -11.96 4.12
CA LEU A 92 15.68 -12.70 2.90
C LEU A 92 15.94 -11.78 1.71
N VAL A 93 16.74 -12.24 0.77
CA VAL A 93 16.95 -11.57 -0.52
C VAL A 93 16.02 -12.21 -1.53
N VAL A 94 15.12 -11.42 -2.12
CA VAL A 94 14.22 -11.88 -3.19
C VAL A 94 14.85 -11.57 -4.53
N ARG A 95 15.14 -12.60 -5.33
CA ARG A 95 15.71 -12.46 -6.66
C ARG A 95 14.68 -11.97 -7.68
N LYS A 96 15.12 -11.20 -8.69
CA LYS A 96 14.28 -10.78 -9.83
C LYS A 96 13.78 -11.97 -10.64
N LYS A 97 14.60 -13.01 -10.80
CA LYS A 97 14.23 -14.26 -11.48
C LYS A 97 13.50 -15.20 -10.51
N GLY A 98 12.34 -15.70 -10.91
CA GLY A 98 11.49 -16.63 -10.16
C GLY A 98 10.93 -16.12 -8.83
N LEU A 99 11.24 -14.87 -8.44
CA LEU A 99 10.94 -14.33 -7.10
C LEU A 99 11.38 -15.29 -5.99
N VAL A 100 12.53 -15.93 -6.18
CA VAL A 100 13.10 -16.86 -5.20
C VAL A 100 13.64 -16.04 -4.04
N ALA A 101 13.17 -16.35 -2.83
CA ALA A 101 13.75 -15.80 -1.61
C ALA A 101 14.77 -16.77 -1.02
N GLU A 102 15.90 -16.22 -0.61
CA GLU A 102 16.95 -16.97 0.07
C GLU A 102 17.52 -16.16 1.23
N PRO A 103 18.05 -16.81 2.28
CA PRO A 103 18.77 -16.10 3.33
C PRO A 103 19.92 -15.28 2.74
N ALA A 104 19.99 -14.01 3.12
CA ALA A 104 21.02 -13.09 2.68
C ALA A 104 22.44 -13.63 2.94
N ASP A 105 23.30 -13.57 1.92
CA ASP A 105 24.73 -13.79 2.09
C ASP A 105 25.32 -12.68 2.97
N ARG A 106 26.32 -13.03 3.76
CA ARG A 106 26.92 -12.22 4.82
C ARG A 106 28.22 -11.54 4.39
N LYS A 107 28.60 -11.58 3.13
CA LYS A 107 29.89 -11.03 2.67
C LYS A 107 29.97 -9.50 2.69
N ALA A 108 28.84 -8.81 2.58
CA ALA A 108 28.77 -7.35 2.63
C ALA A 108 27.70 -6.88 3.64
N PRO A 109 27.84 -5.68 4.23
CA PRO A 109 26.81 -5.11 5.10
C PRO A 109 25.54 -4.76 4.33
N LEU A 110 24.41 -4.68 5.05
CA LEU A 110 23.21 -4.06 4.52
C LEU A 110 23.44 -2.55 4.37
N MET A 111 23.18 -2.01 3.18
CA MET A 111 23.30 -0.58 2.93
C MET A 111 22.01 0.14 3.34
N VAL A 112 22.14 1.17 4.17
CA VAL A 112 21.06 2.08 4.58
C VAL A 112 21.33 3.45 3.95
N THR A 113 20.42 3.91 3.09
CA THR A 113 20.53 5.18 2.36
C THR A 113 19.61 6.26 2.95
N ALA A 114 19.78 7.51 2.53
CA ALA A 114 18.88 8.61 2.93
C ALA A 114 17.54 8.62 2.18
N GLY A 115 17.40 7.81 1.12
CA GLY A 115 16.20 7.80 0.27
C GLY A 115 14.97 7.25 1.00
N PRO A 116 13.81 7.92 0.94
CA PRO A 116 12.64 7.50 1.73
C PRO A 116 11.94 6.26 1.16
N VAL A 117 12.12 5.99 -0.14
CA VAL A 117 11.47 4.88 -0.85
C VAL A 117 12.26 3.58 -0.76
N GLN A 118 13.55 3.62 -1.14
CA GLN A 118 14.47 2.49 -1.13
C GLN A 118 15.68 2.82 -0.24
N ARG A 119 15.43 2.83 1.06
CA ARG A 119 16.45 2.99 2.09
C ARG A 119 17.36 1.76 2.19
N LEU A 120 16.81 0.56 2.06
CA LEU A 120 17.54 -0.68 2.27
C LEU A 120 17.98 -1.28 0.93
N LYS A 121 19.29 -1.47 0.76
CA LYS A 121 19.87 -2.09 -0.43
C LYS A 121 20.80 -3.24 -0.04
N PHE A 122 20.66 -4.36 -0.72
CA PHE A 122 21.56 -5.50 -0.56
C PHE A 122 22.81 -5.32 -1.42
N GLN A 123 23.95 -5.71 -0.86
CA GLN A 123 25.25 -5.58 -1.52
C GLN A 123 25.93 -6.95 -1.65
N VAL A 124 26.72 -7.10 -2.71
CA VAL A 124 27.63 -8.22 -2.94
C VAL A 124 29.05 -7.72 -3.10
N MET A 125 30.03 -8.57 -2.80
CA MET A 125 31.43 -8.25 -3.04
C MET A 125 31.78 -8.54 -4.49
N LYS A 126 32.23 -7.51 -5.22
CA LYS A 126 32.75 -7.62 -6.58
C LYS A 126 34.10 -6.89 -6.65
N ASP A 127 35.14 -7.58 -7.11
CA ASP A 127 36.50 -7.05 -7.21
C ASP A 127 37.00 -6.43 -5.89
N GLY A 128 36.68 -7.09 -4.77
CA GLY A 128 37.03 -6.64 -3.41
C GLY A 128 36.21 -5.46 -2.87
N LYS A 129 35.22 -4.95 -3.61
CA LYS A 129 34.38 -3.81 -3.21
C LYS A 129 32.90 -4.20 -3.06
N PRO A 130 32.18 -3.63 -2.07
CA PRO A 130 30.75 -3.83 -1.96
C PRO A 130 30.03 -3.04 -3.06
N VAL A 131 29.22 -3.72 -3.87
CA VAL A 131 28.36 -3.11 -4.90
C VAL A 131 26.92 -3.56 -4.70
N VAL A 132 25.96 -2.72 -5.08
CA VAL A 132 24.53 -3.09 -5.03
C VAL A 132 24.29 -4.26 -5.97
N ASP A 133 23.63 -5.31 -5.48
CA ASP A 133 23.34 -6.49 -6.29
C ASP A 133 22.15 -6.20 -7.25
N PRO A 134 22.38 -6.13 -8.57
CA PRO A 134 21.33 -5.78 -9.52
C PRO A 134 20.30 -6.90 -9.74
N THR A 135 20.58 -8.11 -9.24
CA THR A 135 19.69 -9.28 -9.37
C THR A 135 18.64 -9.33 -8.27
N VAL A 136 18.76 -8.48 -7.24
CA VAL A 136 17.82 -8.39 -6.14
C VAL A 136 16.63 -7.52 -6.53
N ASN A 137 15.43 -8.07 -6.32
CA ASN A 137 14.16 -7.36 -6.47
C ASN A 137 13.82 -6.58 -5.20
N THR A 138 13.90 -7.23 -4.05
CA THR A 138 13.64 -6.63 -2.74
C THR A 138 14.31 -7.43 -1.61
N VAL A 139 14.37 -6.83 -0.42
CA VAL A 139 14.77 -7.48 0.82
C VAL A 139 13.53 -7.65 1.69
N LEU A 140 13.30 -8.87 2.17
CA LEU A 140 12.26 -9.19 3.13
C LEU A 140 12.87 -9.57 4.47
N TYR A 141 12.05 -9.51 5.52
CA TYR A 141 12.47 -9.89 6.86
C TYR A 141 12.24 -11.38 7.11
N HIS A 142 12.83 -11.89 8.18
CA HIS A 142 12.79 -13.32 8.48
C HIS A 142 11.44 -13.82 8.99
N ASP A 143 10.47 -12.93 9.16
CA ASP A 143 9.08 -13.23 9.48
C ASP A 143 8.23 -13.51 8.22
N LYS A 144 8.91 -13.87 7.12
CA LYS A 144 8.32 -14.34 5.85
C LYS A 144 8.76 -15.76 5.54
N LEU A 145 7.87 -16.50 4.88
CA LEU A 145 8.15 -17.82 4.33
C LEU A 145 8.89 -17.65 2.98
N PRO A 146 10.12 -18.18 2.80
CA PRO A 146 10.85 -18.05 1.54
C PRO A 146 10.12 -18.62 0.32
N GLU A 147 9.30 -19.65 0.51
CA GLU A 147 8.64 -20.39 -0.56
C GLU A 147 7.41 -19.65 -1.11
N THR A 148 6.79 -18.78 -0.32
CA THR A 148 5.54 -18.10 -0.70
C THR A 148 5.61 -16.59 -0.52
N LEU A 149 6.60 -16.08 0.21
CA LEU A 149 6.78 -14.69 0.63
C LEU A 149 5.69 -14.15 1.57
N THR A 150 4.76 -15.00 2.02
CA THR A 150 3.73 -14.64 2.99
C THR A 150 4.28 -14.65 4.42
N GLN A 151 3.50 -14.20 5.39
CA GLN A 151 3.84 -14.22 6.82
C GLN A 151 4.24 -15.63 7.33
N ASP A 152 5.32 -15.70 8.11
CA ASP A 152 5.73 -16.89 8.86
C ASP A 152 5.35 -16.74 10.34
N PHE A 153 4.10 -17.07 10.67
CA PHE A 153 3.61 -16.99 12.05
C PHE A 153 4.38 -17.89 13.02
N ALA A 154 4.88 -19.04 12.56
CA ALA A 154 5.66 -19.94 13.41
C ALA A 154 7.00 -19.31 13.81
N THR A 155 7.65 -18.58 12.90
CA THR A 155 8.83 -17.79 13.24
C THR A 155 8.47 -16.59 14.12
N MET A 156 7.38 -15.86 13.83
CA MET A 156 6.94 -14.73 14.66
C MET A 156 6.66 -15.15 16.11
N GLU A 157 6.00 -16.29 16.32
CA GLU A 157 5.71 -16.85 17.66
C GLU A 157 7.01 -17.16 18.43
N LYS A 158 8.02 -17.70 17.74
CA LYS A 158 9.33 -18.03 18.33
C LYS A 158 10.21 -16.80 18.57
N THR A 159 10.05 -15.73 17.78
CA THR A 159 10.85 -14.51 17.91
C THR A 159 10.11 -13.43 18.68
N CYS A 160 9.34 -12.57 18.00
CA CYS A 160 8.58 -11.49 18.62
C CYS A 160 7.64 -12.00 19.71
N GLY A 161 7.02 -13.15 19.49
CA GLY A 161 6.08 -13.80 20.40
C GLY A 161 6.69 -14.24 21.74
N ARG A 162 8.02 -14.40 21.83
CA ARG A 162 8.69 -14.70 23.09
C ARG A 162 8.46 -13.61 24.15
N CYS A 163 8.44 -12.35 23.73
CA CYS A 163 8.18 -11.20 24.59
C CYS A 163 6.78 -10.59 24.37
N HIS A 164 6.14 -10.89 23.23
CA HIS A 164 4.90 -10.26 22.77
C HIS A 164 3.86 -11.28 22.26
N SER A 165 3.73 -12.42 22.96
CA SER A 165 2.83 -13.52 22.56
C SER A 165 1.39 -13.06 22.35
N GLY A 166 0.89 -12.20 23.23
CA GLY A 166 -0.45 -11.60 23.12
C GLY A 166 -0.61 -10.76 21.85
N GLN A 167 0.38 -9.92 21.52
CA GLN A 167 0.34 -9.10 20.30
C GLN A 167 0.41 -9.96 19.03
N VAL A 168 1.22 -11.02 19.01
CA VAL A 168 1.29 -11.95 17.88
C VAL A 168 -0.04 -12.68 17.69
N ALA A 169 -0.64 -13.18 18.77
CA ALA A 169 -1.94 -13.83 18.74
C ALA A 169 -3.05 -12.89 18.24
N GLN A 170 -3.04 -11.63 18.70
CA GLN A 170 -3.97 -10.60 18.23
C GLN A 170 -3.75 -10.27 16.75
N PHE A 171 -2.51 -10.04 16.31
CA PHE A 171 -2.21 -9.69 14.92
C PHE A 171 -2.71 -10.75 13.93
N ARG A 172 -2.59 -12.03 14.28
CA ARG A 172 -3.05 -13.16 13.47
C ARG A 172 -4.55 -13.15 13.18
N THR A 173 -5.37 -12.50 14.01
CA THR A 173 -6.83 -12.40 13.80
C THR A 173 -7.24 -11.17 12.99
N THR A 174 -6.35 -10.21 12.80
CA THR A 174 -6.65 -8.97 12.07
C THR A 174 -6.86 -9.22 10.57
N PRO A 175 -7.58 -8.33 9.85
CA PRO A 175 -7.65 -8.38 8.40
C PRO A 175 -6.27 -8.33 7.72
N MET A 176 -5.31 -7.62 8.33
CA MET A 176 -3.94 -7.49 7.86
C MET A 176 -3.17 -8.81 7.99
N GLY A 177 -3.19 -9.44 9.17
CA GLY A 177 -2.53 -10.73 9.40
C GLY A 177 -3.12 -11.88 8.59
N ARG A 178 -4.42 -11.83 8.29
CA ARG A 178 -5.11 -12.85 7.47
C ARG A 178 -5.13 -12.57 5.97
N ASN A 179 -4.58 -11.43 5.53
CA ASN A 179 -4.72 -10.96 4.16
C ASN A 179 -6.21 -10.95 3.69
N ALA A 180 -7.12 -10.57 4.59
CA ALA A 180 -8.54 -10.88 4.50
C ALA A 180 -9.26 -10.16 3.36
N LYS A 181 -8.65 -9.15 2.72
CA LYS A 181 -9.25 -8.41 1.58
C LYS A 181 -8.75 -8.97 0.26
N GLN A 182 -7.43 -9.08 0.10
CA GLN A 182 -6.78 -9.55 -1.12
C GLN A 182 -7.12 -11.01 -1.41
N SER A 183 -7.20 -11.86 -0.38
CA SER A 183 -7.58 -13.27 -0.52
C SER A 183 -9.00 -13.51 -1.04
N GLN A 184 -9.84 -12.47 -1.08
CA GLN A 184 -11.22 -12.57 -1.58
C GLN A 184 -11.31 -12.46 -3.11
N TYR A 185 -10.25 -12.03 -3.80
CA TYR A 185 -10.22 -11.92 -5.25
C TYR A 185 -9.88 -13.27 -5.89
N VAL A 186 -10.71 -14.29 -5.72
CA VAL A 186 -10.38 -15.68 -6.11
C VAL A 186 -10.55 -16.01 -7.60
N SER A 187 -11.16 -15.12 -8.39
CA SER A 187 -11.29 -15.23 -9.85
C SER A 187 -11.58 -13.85 -10.46
N TRP A 188 -11.31 -13.69 -11.76
CA TRP A 188 -11.70 -12.51 -12.54
C TRP A 188 -13.22 -12.38 -12.71
N SER A 189 -13.92 -13.52 -12.67
CA SER A 189 -15.35 -13.65 -12.93
C SER A 189 -16.18 -14.00 -11.69
N GLU A 190 -15.59 -13.94 -10.50
CA GLU A 190 -16.29 -14.26 -9.23
C GLU A 190 -17.34 -13.17 -8.89
N PRO A 191 -18.64 -13.52 -8.82
CA PRO A 191 -19.73 -12.58 -8.50
C PRO A 191 -19.51 -11.74 -7.25
N ALA A 192 -18.94 -12.32 -6.19
CA ALA A 192 -18.86 -11.66 -4.89
C ALA A 192 -17.98 -10.39 -4.88
N ARG A 193 -16.94 -10.34 -5.71
CA ARG A 193 -15.94 -9.24 -5.69
C ARG A 193 -15.60 -8.64 -7.05
N GLY A 194 -15.83 -9.37 -8.13
CA GLY A 194 -15.47 -8.93 -9.47
C GLY A 194 -13.98 -8.94 -9.79
N PRO A 195 -13.61 -8.60 -11.04
CA PRO A 195 -12.23 -8.40 -11.44
C PRO A 195 -11.61 -7.25 -10.65
N HIS A 196 -10.31 -7.33 -10.35
CA HIS A 196 -9.62 -6.36 -9.53
C HIS A 196 -8.25 -5.98 -10.09
N ASN A 197 -7.85 -4.72 -9.93
CA ASN A 197 -6.55 -4.24 -10.41
C ASN A 197 -5.35 -5.03 -9.84
N CYS A 198 -5.41 -5.45 -8.58
CA CYS A 198 -4.38 -6.30 -7.96
C CYS A 198 -4.30 -7.72 -8.56
N GLY A 199 -5.27 -8.11 -9.37
CA GLY A 199 -5.38 -9.46 -9.91
C GLY A 199 -6.03 -10.44 -8.94
N VAL A 200 -5.94 -11.72 -9.30
CA VAL A 200 -6.55 -12.82 -8.56
C VAL A 200 -5.60 -13.42 -7.53
N TRP A 201 -6.14 -13.80 -6.37
CA TRP A 201 -5.47 -14.60 -5.35
C TRP A 201 -5.28 -16.03 -5.87
N SER A 202 -4.16 -16.24 -6.55
CA SER A 202 -4.00 -17.32 -7.53
C SER A 202 -3.94 -18.71 -6.86
N VAL A 203 -3.46 -18.78 -5.60
CA VAL A 203 -3.29 -20.05 -4.89
C VAL A 203 -4.59 -20.64 -4.33
N ALA A 204 -5.60 -19.84 -3.98
CA ALA A 204 -6.83 -20.38 -3.38
C ALA A 204 -7.74 -21.06 -4.39
N ASN A 205 -7.64 -20.69 -5.67
CA ASN A 205 -8.56 -21.16 -6.72
C ASN A 205 -7.87 -21.37 -8.07
N TYR A 206 -6.63 -21.88 -8.06
CA TYR A 206 -5.88 -22.17 -9.29
C TYR A 206 -6.71 -22.94 -10.33
N LYS A 207 -7.38 -24.02 -9.91
CA LYS A 207 -8.16 -24.88 -10.83
C LYS A 207 -9.27 -24.09 -11.53
N GLY A 208 -10.00 -23.24 -10.80
CA GLY A 208 -11.05 -22.40 -11.36
C GLY A 208 -10.50 -21.35 -12.32
N ILE A 209 -9.39 -20.70 -11.96
CA ILE A 209 -8.71 -19.72 -12.83
C ILE A 209 -8.22 -20.39 -14.11
N ALA A 210 -7.53 -21.52 -14.01
CA ALA A 210 -7.04 -22.27 -15.17
C ALA A 210 -8.20 -22.74 -16.08
N ALA A 211 -9.30 -23.23 -15.49
CA ALA A 211 -10.48 -23.63 -16.25
C ALA A 211 -11.11 -22.45 -17.02
N ALA A 212 -11.13 -21.25 -16.42
CA ALA A 212 -11.63 -20.02 -17.05
C ALA A 212 -10.65 -19.39 -18.07
N THR A 213 -9.39 -19.84 -18.09
CA THR A 213 -8.34 -19.33 -18.98
C THR A 213 -8.39 -20.05 -20.33
N ALA A 214 -8.37 -19.29 -21.43
CA ALA A 214 -8.41 -19.81 -22.80
C ALA A 214 -7.13 -20.54 -23.23
N VAL A 215 -6.01 -20.27 -22.57
CA VAL A 215 -4.70 -20.85 -22.84
C VAL A 215 -4.19 -21.63 -21.62
N PRO A 216 -3.20 -22.52 -21.77
CA PRO A 216 -2.63 -23.24 -20.63
C PRO A 216 -2.15 -22.30 -19.53
N PHE A 217 -2.59 -22.57 -18.30
CA PHE A 217 -2.15 -21.90 -17.08
C PHE A 217 -1.82 -22.97 -16.04
N SER A 218 -0.57 -23.04 -15.63
CA SER A 218 -0.03 -24.05 -14.71
C SER A 218 -0.02 -23.58 -13.27
N GLN A 219 0.03 -24.53 -12.33
CA GLN A 219 0.18 -24.22 -10.90
C GLN A 219 1.45 -23.41 -10.62
N ALA A 220 2.57 -23.72 -11.29
CA ALA A 220 3.82 -22.98 -11.10
C ALA A 220 3.70 -21.50 -11.51
N GLN A 221 2.98 -21.21 -12.60
CA GLN A 221 2.67 -19.82 -12.98
C GLN A 221 1.76 -19.15 -11.95
N SER A 222 0.74 -19.86 -11.45
CA SER A 222 -0.14 -19.40 -10.37
C SER A 222 0.62 -19.03 -9.10
N ASP A 223 1.55 -19.89 -8.67
CA ASP A 223 2.37 -19.67 -7.48
C ASP A 223 3.31 -18.47 -7.66
N LEU A 224 3.89 -18.31 -8.85
CA LEU A 224 4.75 -17.18 -9.18
C LEU A 224 3.98 -15.84 -9.17
N ASN A 225 2.78 -15.83 -9.76
CA ASN A 225 1.85 -14.71 -9.70
C ASN A 225 1.52 -14.37 -8.23
N GLN A 226 1.26 -15.38 -7.39
CA GLN A 226 0.96 -15.17 -5.97
C GLN A 226 2.14 -14.60 -5.17
N ARG A 227 3.38 -15.06 -5.42
CA ARG A 227 4.59 -14.50 -4.80
C ARG A 227 4.73 -13.00 -5.06
N THR A 228 4.33 -12.55 -6.26
CA THR A 228 4.32 -11.11 -6.60
C THR A 228 3.40 -10.32 -5.67
N CYS A 229 2.21 -10.85 -5.37
CA CYS A 229 1.27 -10.24 -4.42
C CYS A 229 1.80 -10.26 -2.98
N ASN A 230 2.45 -11.36 -2.58
CA ASN A 230 2.91 -11.56 -1.21
C ASN A 230 4.12 -10.67 -0.82
N ASN A 231 4.85 -10.10 -1.78
CA ASN A 231 5.89 -9.07 -1.51
C ASN A 231 5.37 -7.86 -0.71
N CYS A 232 4.06 -7.60 -0.79
CA CYS A 232 3.40 -6.46 -0.17
C CYS A 232 2.78 -6.79 1.20
N HIS A 233 2.78 -8.07 1.59
CA HIS A 233 2.04 -8.56 2.74
C HIS A 233 2.88 -8.48 4.01
N VAL A 234 2.29 -7.99 5.09
CA VAL A 234 3.04 -7.50 6.26
C VAL A 234 3.05 -8.48 7.45
N GLY A 235 4.11 -8.40 8.23
CA GLY A 235 4.39 -9.08 9.48
C GLY A 235 4.89 -8.07 10.51
N CYS A 236 5.29 -8.53 11.69
CA CYS A 236 5.72 -7.65 12.78
C CYS A 236 6.88 -6.74 12.38
N LEU A 237 7.85 -7.27 11.62
CA LEU A 237 9.06 -6.54 11.26
C LEU A 237 8.80 -5.49 10.18
N ASP A 238 7.80 -5.66 9.31
CA ASP A 238 7.45 -4.68 8.28
C ASP A 238 7.03 -3.32 8.87
N CYS A 239 6.46 -3.33 10.09
CA CYS A 239 5.98 -2.14 10.79
C CYS A 239 6.95 -1.66 11.88
N HIS A 240 7.53 -2.59 12.64
CA HIS A 240 8.25 -2.24 13.87
C HIS A 240 9.76 -2.17 13.70
N TYR A 241 10.34 -2.88 12.72
CA TYR A 241 11.78 -2.85 12.50
C TYR A 241 12.16 -1.65 11.63
N TYR A 242 13.01 -0.77 12.17
CA TYR A 242 13.32 0.52 11.57
C TYR A 242 14.83 0.79 11.62
N PRO A 243 15.64 0.02 10.88
CA PRO A 243 17.08 0.20 10.89
C PRO A 243 17.48 1.57 10.35
N THR A 244 18.40 2.21 11.06
CA THR A 244 18.99 3.50 10.69
C THR A 244 20.50 3.42 10.79
N LEU A 245 21.19 4.42 10.23
CA LEU A 245 22.59 4.64 10.60
C LEU A 245 22.67 4.97 12.10
N PRO A 246 23.72 4.54 12.81
CA PRO A 246 23.95 4.95 14.19
C PRO A 246 24.13 6.47 14.30
N ASP A 247 23.46 7.06 15.28
CA ASP A 247 23.55 8.46 15.67
C ASP A 247 23.81 8.51 17.18
N ARG A 248 24.91 9.19 17.56
CA ARG A 248 25.33 9.34 18.96
C ARG A 248 24.29 10.11 19.79
N LYS A 249 23.50 10.98 19.17
CA LYS A 249 22.44 11.75 19.83
C LYS A 249 21.16 10.93 20.02
N GLU A 250 21.01 9.83 19.30
CA GLU A 250 19.84 8.96 19.33
C GLU A 250 20.28 7.53 19.67
N PRO A 251 20.48 7.17 20.95
CA PRO A 251 21.01 5.86 21.36
C PRO A 251 20.18 4.64 20.89
N ARG A 252 18.94 4.88 20.46
CA ARG A 252 18.02 3.89 19.87
C ARG A 252 18.15 3.73 18.35
N SER A 253 19.10 4.42 17.73
CA SER A 253 19.39 4.34 16.29
C SER A 253 20.43 3.25 16.00
N GLY A 254 20.34 2.64 14.81
CA GLY A 254 21.25 1.58 14.37
C GLY A 254 20.52 0.39 13.73
N MET A 255 21.25 -0.71 13.55
CA MET A 255 20.75 -1.89 12.82
C MET A 255 19.77 -2.74 13.62
N HIS A 256 19.68 -2.57 14.94
CA HIS A 256 18.69 -3.25 15.79
C HIS A 256 17.62 -2.28 16.33
N ALA A 257 17.38 -1.18 15.61
CA ALA A 257 16.40 -0.19 16.01
C ALA A 257 14.96 -0.66 15.73
N PHE A 258 14.11 -0.56 16.75
CA PHE A 258 12.68 -0.82 16.66
C PHE A 258 11.86 0.41 17.07
N ARG A 259 10.60 0.45 16.62
CA ARG A 259 9.66 1.51 16.96
C ARG A 259 8.39 0.90 17.54
N LYS A 260 8.05 1.28 18.78
CA LYS A 260 6.79 0.87 19.43
C LYS A 260 5.58 1.33 18.62
N THR A 261 5.59 2.60 18.19
CA THR A 261 4.62 3.16 17.25
C THR A 261 5.30 3.27 15.89
N PRO A 262 4.83 2.51 14.87
CA PRO A 262 5.41 2.59 13.53
C PRO A 262 5.37 4.02 12.98
N PRO A 263 6.48 4.53 12.43
CA PRO A 263 6.43 5.79 11.71
C PRO A 263 5.57 5.63 10.45
N PRO A 264 4.92 6.70 9.96
CA PRO A 264 4.04 6.67 8.79
C PRO A 264 4.64 5.96 7.57
N GLU A 265 5.96 6.09 7.33
CA GLU A 265 6.68 5.48 6.21
C GLU A 265 6.62 3.95 6.23
N SER A 266 6.42 3.34 7.40
CA SER A 266 6.29 1.89 7.54
C SER A 266 5.04 1.37 6.83
N CYS A 267 3.94 2.15 6.86
CA CYS A 267 2.73 1.86 6.09
C CYS A 267 3.01 1.82 4.57
N TYR A 268 4.10 2.45 4.13
CA TYR A 268 4.52 2.53 2.73
C TYR A 268 5.67 1.57 2.38
N GLY A 269 6.10 0.72 3.32
CA GLY A 269 7.15 -0.29 3.12
C GLY A 269 8.43 -0.05 3.93
N GLY A 270 8.54 1.07 4.65
CA GLY A 270 9.64 1.33 5.60
C GLY A 270 11.02 1.48 4.93
N GLY A 271 11.03 1.90 3.66
CA GLY A 271 12.25 2.04 2.88
C GLY A 271 12.71 0.74 2.19
N ARG A 272 11.87 -0.31 2.17
CA ARG A 272 12.12 -1.51 1.36
C ARG A 272 11.52 -1.40 -0.04
N GLY A 273 11.15 -0.22 -0.50
CA GLY A 273 10.37 0.02 -1.72
C GLY A 273 8.90 0.28 -1.42
N GLN A 274 8.12 0.48 -2.48
CA GLN A 274 6.72 0.95 -2.44
C GLN A 274 5.72 -0.20 -2.44
N PHE A 275 5.88 -1.14 -1.51
CA PHE A 275 5.18 -2.41 -1.57
C PHE A 275 3.83 -2.40 -0.84
N CYS A 276 3.67 -1.63 0.23
CA CYS A 276 2.45 -1.65 1.05
C CYS A 276 1.40 -0.64 0.54
N HIS A 277 1.15 0.46 1.25
CA HIS A 277 0.10 1.44 0.87
C HIS A 277 0.45 2.28 -0.36
N ALA A 278 1.73 2.45 -0.70
CA ALA A 278 2.13 3.18 -1.91
C ALA A 278 1.53 2.58 -3.19
N GLY A 279 1.42 1.24 -3.28
CA GLY A 279 0.79 0.59 -4.43
C GLY A 279 -0.70 0.95 -4.56
N PRO A 280 -1.55 0.63 -3.57
CA PRO A 280 -2.97 0.95 -3.61
C PRO A 280 -3.29 2.46 -3.60
N GLU A 281 -2.61 3.26 -2.79
CA GLU A 281 -2.97 4.67 -2.58
C GLU A 281 -2.33 5.60 -3.63
N ASP A 282 -1.03 5.47 -3.92
CA ASP A 282 -0.38 6.32 -4.94
C ASP A 282 -0.53 5.78 -6.35
N ARG A 283 -0.34 4.47 -6.58
CA ARG A 283 -0.41 3.95 -7.96
C ARG A 283 -1.84 3.69 -8.39
N ARG A 284 -2.63 2.95 -7.61
CA ARG A 284 -3.98 2.57 -8.04
C ARG A 284 -4.98 3.72 -7.90
N ARG A 285 -5.17 4.24 -6.69
CA ARG A 285 -6.08 5.38 -6.46
C ARG A 285 -5.52 6.67 -7.06
N GLY A 286 -4.21 6.90 -6.96
CA GLY A 286 -3.62 8.14 -7.46
C GLY A 286 -3.64 9.28 -6.44
N ALA A 287 -4.11 9.02 -5.23
CA ALA A 287 -4.37 10.01 -4.20
C ALA A 287 -3.69 9.58 -2.92
N GLY A 288 -2.39 9.30 -3.00
CA GLY A 288 -1.60 8.84 -1.86
C GLY A 288 -1.12 9.97 -0.97
N TYR A 289 -0.91 9.62 0.29
CA TYR A 289 -0.68 10.55 1.39
C TYR A 289 0.69 11.26 1.30
N PHE A 290 1.72 10.49 0.94
CA PHE A 290 3.09 10.98 0.87
C PHE A 290 3.34 11.77 -0.41
N ALA A 291 2.98 11.23 -1.58
CA ALA A 291 3.38 11.80 -2.85
C ALA A 291 4.91 12.09 -2.94
N GLY A 292 5.35 13.09 -3.70
CA GLY A 292 6.76 13.36 -3.96
C GLY A 292 7.47 12.11 -4.51
N PRO A 293 8.56 11.63 -3.90
CA PRO A 293 9.22 10.37 -4.29
C PRO A 293 8.33 9.11 -4.24
N PHE A 294 7.19 9.18 -3.54
CA PHE A 294 6.22 8.07 -3.48
C PHE A 294 5.15 8.11 -4.58
N SER A 295 5.02 9.24 -5.29
CA SER A 295 4.00 9.42 -6.32
C SER A 295 4.42 8.92 -7.70
N PHE A 296 3.42 8.67 -8.54
CA PHE A 296 3.57 8.38 -9.96
C PHE A 296 2.65 9.31 -10.76
N PRO A 297 3.15 10.05 -11.76
CA PRO A 297 4.56 10.40 -11.91
C PRO A 297 5.12 11.03 -10.61
N GLU A 298 6.44 10.97 -10.43
CA GLU A 298 7.11 11.53 -9.27
C GLU A 298 6.92 13.06 -9.21
N GLY A 299 6.88 13.63 -8.00
CA GLY A 299 6.83 15.08 -7.79
C GLY A 299 5.45 15.67 -7.50
N LEU A 300 4.40 14.84 -7.36
CA LEU A 300 3.10 15.33 -6.92
C LEU A 300 3.16 15.88 -5.49
N ALA A 301 2.35 16.90 -5.21
CA ALA A 301 2.28 17.50 -3.89
C ALA A 301 1.75 16.50 -2.84
N PRO A 302 2.35 16.48 -1.63
CA PRO A 302 1.85 15.68 -0.50
C PRO A 302 0.47 16.14 -0.04
N ASP A 303 -0.18 15.30 0.75
CA ASP A 303 -1.39 15.68 1.49
C ASP A 303 -1.10 16.84 2.46
N ILE A 304 -2.03 17.81 2.56
CA ILE A 304 -1.87 18.95 3.47
C ILE A 304 -1.63 18.51 4.92
N HIS A 305 -2.30 17.46 5.40
CA HIS A 305 -2.14 16.96 6.76
C HIS A 305 -0.72 16.43 6.99
N ARG A 306 -0.11 15.80 5.98
CA ARG A 306 1.29 15.35 6.05
C ARG A 306 2.23 16.54 6.23
N THR A 307 2.01 17.62 5.49
CA THR A 307 2.85 18.83 5.61
C THR A 307 2.70 19.52 6.96
N LYS A 308 1.60 19.23 7.68
CA LYS A 308 1.34 19.68 9.05
C LYS A 308 1.75 18.66 10.13
N GLY A 309 2.45 17.59 9.75
CA GLY A 309 3.00 16.61 10.69
C GLY A 309 1.96 15.64 11.29
N VAL A 310 0.77 15.53 10.69
CA VAL A 310 -0.20 14.51 11.08
C VAL A 310 0.29 13.16 10.53
N GLY A 311 0.30 12.11 11.36
CA GLY A 311 0.66 10.76 10.95
C GLY A 311 -0.56 9.90 10.61
N CYS A 312 -0.32 8.73 10.00
CA CYS A 312 -1.40 7.80 9.64
C CYS A 312 -2.25 7.40 10.85
N LEU A 313 -1.60 7.08 11.97
CA LEU A 313 -2.26 6.62 13.20
C LEU A 313 -2.86 7.76 14.04
N ASP A 314 -2.73 9.02 13.60
CA ASP A 314 -3.40 10.15 14.24
C ASP A 314 -4.82 10.34 13.65
N CYS A 315 -5.06 9.81 12.45
CA CYS A 315 -6.39 9.76 11.82
C CYS A 315 -7.04 8.36 11.90
N HIS A 316 -6.23 7.30 11.78
CA HIS A 316 -6.71 5.93 11.76
C HIS A 316 -6.60 5.28 13.14
N SER A 317 -7.75 5.05 13.78
CA SER A 317 -7.80 4.38 15.07
C SER A 317 -7.18 2.98 15.03
N SER A 318 -6.49 2.66 16.11
CA SER A 318 -5.75 1.43 16.33
C SER A 318 -5.83 1.03 17.80
N ASN A 319 -5.11 -0.03 18.18
CA ASN A 319 -5.03 -0.41 19.60
C ASN A 319 -4.30 0.63 20.48
N ARG A 320 -3.74 1.70 19.90
CA ARG A 320 -3.13 2.83 20.63
C ARG A 320 -4.19 3.72 21.29
N ASP A 321 -5.27 4.02 20.58
CA ASP A 321 -6.34 4.93 21.00
C ASP A 321 -7.64 4.19 21.33
N ASP A 322 -7.81 2.96 20.86
CA ASP A 322 -8.95 2.11 21.18
C ASP A 322 -8.46 0.71 21.61
N ALA A 323 -8.37 0.48 22.92
CA ALA A 323 -7.85 -0.76 23.50
C ALA A 323 -8.70 -2.01 23.16
N SER A 324 -9.92 -1.85 22.63
CA SER A 324 -10.75 -2.95 22.15
C SER A 324 -10.26 -3.53 20.82
N LEU A 325 -9.45 -2.77 20.07
CA LEU A 325 -8.89 -3.22 18.80
C LEU A 325 -7.69 -4.16 19.02
N PRO A 326 -7.61 -5.29 18.31
CA PRO A 326 -6.44 -6.15 18.35
C PRO A 326 -5.18 -5.43 17.85
N HIS A 327 -3.99 -5.81 18.34
CA HIS A 327 -2.73 -5.29 17.83
C HIS A 327 -2.60 -5.50 16.30
N GLY A 328 -2.21 -4.45 15.58
CA GLY A 328 -2.14 -4.43 14.12
C GLY A 328 -3.49 -4.21 13.40
N MET A 329 -4.60 -4.12 14.13
CA MET A 329 -5.86 -3.63 13.58
C MET A 329 -5.80 -2.10 13.48
N VAL A 330 -6.05 -1.59 12.27
CA VAL A 330 -6.13 -0.16 11.97
C VAL A 330 -7.43 0.08 11.23
N ARG A 331 -8.31 0.91 11.80
CA ARG A 331 -9.58 1.28 11.16
C ARG A 331 -9.30 2.14 9.94
N ARG A 332 -9.77 1.70 8.78
CA ARG A 332 -9.56 2.41 7.51
C ARG A 332 -10.34 3.72 7.45
N GLN A 333 -11.46 3.79 8.14
CA GLN A 333 -12.35 4.94 8.18
C GLN A 333 -11.78 5.95 9.17
N ALA A 334 -11.32 7.08 8.66
CA ALA A 334 -11.03 8.26 9.45
C ALA A 334 -12.22 9.23 9.40
N THR A 335 -12.37 10.06 10.41
CA THR A 335 -13.40 11.10 10.44
C THR A 335 -12.76 12.47 10.55
N CYS A 336 -13.26 13.44 9.80
CA CYS A 336 -12.79 14.82 9.90
C CYS A 336 -13.25 15.49 11.20
N THR A 337 -14.32 14.98 11.83
CA THR A 337 -14.99 15.62 12.98
C THR A 337 -14.09 15.78 14.20
N SER A 338 -13.11 14.89 14.40
CA SER A 338 -12.17 14.99 15.53
C SER A 338 -11.31 16.26 15.50
N CYS A 339 -11.05 16.81 14.31
CA CYS A 339 -10.24 18.04 14.14
C CYS A 339 -11.04 19.20 13.53
N HIS A 340 -12.14 18.92 12.84
CA HIS A 340 -12.90 19.88 12.03
C HIS A 340 -14.41 19.84 12.36
N ALA A 341 -14.78 19.67 13.63
CA ALA A 341 -16.17 19.49 14.07
C ALA A 341 -17.14 20.54 13.50
N GLU A 342 -16.79 21.83 13.60
CA GLU A 342 -17.65 22.93 13.11
C GLU A 342 -17.81 22.91 11.58
N ILE A 343 -16.73 22.62 10.86
CA ILE A 343 -16.74 22.51 9.40
C ILE A 343 -17.63 21.34 8.97
N VAL A 344 -17.49 20.17 9.63
CA VAL A 344 -18.31 18.99 9.36
C VAL A 344 -19.78 19.26 9.65
N LYS A 345 -20.09 19.92 10.77
CA LYS A 345 -21.45 20.34 11.14
C LYS A 345 -22.03 21.30 10.12
N SER A 346 -21.26 22.30 9.69
CA SER A 346 -21.67 23.26 8.65
C SER A 346 -21.89 22.57 7.30
N HIS A 347 -21.02 21.63 6.92
CA HIS A 347 -21.17 20.85 5.70
C HIS A 347 -22.45 20.00 5.72
N ALA A 348 -22.75 19.35 6.84
CA ALA A 348 -23.97 18.55 7.00
C ALA A 348 -25.26 19.38 6.84
N ALA A 349 -25.23 20.67 7.19
CA ALA A 349 -26.34 21.60 7.01
C ALA A 349 -26.40 22.24 5.60
N SER A 350 -25.35 22.08 4.78
CA SER A 350 -25.24 22.74 3.48
C SER A 350 -26.01 22.02 2.36
N GLN A 351 -26.12 22.67 1.20
CA GLN A 351 -26.64 22.02 -0.02
C GLN A 351 -25.70 20.89 -0.50
N HIS A 352 -24.41 21.01 -0.22
CA HIS A 352 -23.39 20.01 -0.52
C HIS A 352 -23.31 18.86 0.49
N ARG A 353 -24.24 18.73 1.44
CA ARG A 353 -24.23 17.65 2.46
C ARG A 353 -24.13 16.22 1.90
N THR A 354 -24.49 16.03 0.63
CA THR A 354 -24.37 14.75 -0.08
C THR A 354 -23.01 14.55 -0.76
N LEU A 355 -22.04 15.44 -0.59
CA LEU A 355 -20.66 15.26 -1.04
C LEU A 355 -19.78 14.71 0.08
N SER A 356 -18.77 13.94 -0.30
CA SER A 356 -17.64 13.62 0.57
C SER A 356 -16.65 14.78 0.63
N CYS A 357 -15.94 14.95 1.74
CA CYS A 357 -14.96 16.05 1.86
C CYS A 357 -13.87 15.89 0.78
N GLU A 358 -13.46 14.65 0.54
CA GLU A 358 -12.57 14.24 -0.54
C GLU A 358 -13.05 14.71 -1.91
N ALA A 359 -14.37 14.69 -2.17
CA ALA A 359 -14.94 15.13 -3.44
C ALA A 359 -14.69 16.62 -3.71
N CYS A 360 -14.48 17.43 -2.68
CA CYS A 360 -14.15 18.85 -2.84
C CYS A 360 -12.64 19.09 -2.79
N HIS A 361 -11.93 18.38 -1.91
CA HIS A 361 -10.55 18.73 -1.52
C HIS A 361 -9.44 17.91 -2.19
N ILE A 362 -9.78 16.89 -3.00
CA ILE A 362 -8.80 16.21 -3.84
C ILE A 362 -8.79 16.87 -5.21
N GLY A 363 -7.69 17.58 -5.53
CA GLY A 363 -7.55 18.35 -6.77
C GLY A 363 -6.86 17.61 -7.92
N ALA A 364 -6.10 16.54 -7.65
CA ALA A 364 -5.41 15.77 -8.69
C ALA A 364 -5.19 14.32 -8.27
N ALA A 365 -5.40 13.40 -9.21
CA ALA A 365 -5.19 11.96 -9.01
C ALA A 365 -4.12 11.45 -9.99
N GLY A 366 -2.96 11.09 -9.45
CA GLY A 366 -1.85 10.48 -10.21
C GLY A 366 -2.06 8.99 -10.47
N GLY A 367 -0.97 8.25 -10.65
CA GLY A 367 -0.93 6.80 -10.68
C GLY A 367 -1.33 6.21 -12.03
N TYR A 368 -1.82 4.97 -12.01
CA TYR A 368 -2.28 4.22 -13.16
C TYR A 368 -3.38 4.97 -13.91
N GLN A 369 -3.18 5.16 -15.20
CA GLN A 369 -4.16 5.69 -16.15
C GLN A 369 -4.69 4.58 -17.06
N ALA A 370 -4.10 3.38 -17.01
CA ALA A 370 -4.61 2.14 -17.54
C ALA A 370 -3.85 0.97 -16.90
N THR A 371 -4.44 -0.22 -16.86
CA THR A 371 -3.70 -1.44 -16.47
C THR A 371 -4.31 -2.66 -17.14
N PHE A 372 -3.48 -3.51 -17.72
CA PHE A 372 -3.94 -4.67 -18.49
C PHE A 372 -3.23 -5.95 -18.04
N TRP A 373 -3.98 -7.05 -18.02
CA TRP A 373 -3.47 -8.37 -17.68
C TRP A 373 -3.45 -9.24 -18.92
N GLY A 374 -2.25 -9.55 -19.41
CA GLY A 374 -2.06 -10.28 -20.67
C GLY A 374 -0.86 -11.22 -20.65
N PRO A 375 -0.65 -11.99 -21.72
CA PRO A 375 0.54 -12.80 -21.86
C PRO A 375 1.81 -11.95 -21.76
N GLY A 376 2.76 -12.40 -20.95
CA GLY A 376 4.04 -11.72 -20.78
C GLY A 376 5.02 -12.53 -19.96
N MET A 377 6.12 -11.89 -19.56
CA MET A 377 7.19 -12.53 -18.79
C MET A 377 7.20 -12.00 -17.35
N LEU A 378 6.80 -12.84 -16.41
CA LEU A 378 6.91 -12.55 -14.98
C LEU A 378 8.16 -13.24 -14.43
N ALA A 379 9.11 -12.45 -13.91
CA ALA A 379 10.30 -12.96 -13.23
C ALA A 379 11.07 -14.03 -14.04
N GLY A 380 11.17 -13.85 -15.37
CA GLY A 380 11.86 -14.77 -16.27
C GLY A 380 11.06 -16.02 -16.69
N SER A 381 9.77 -16.09 -16.36
CA SER A 381 8.86 -17.16 -16.81
C SER A 381 7.67 -16.58 -17.57
N THR A 382 7.25 -17.23 -18.65
CA THR A 382 6.04 -16.83 -19.38
C THR A 382 4.80 -17.11 -18.55
N THR A 383 3.83 -16.21 -18.57
CA THR A 383 2.52 -16.37 -17.91
C THR A 383 1.44 -15.74 -18.78
N PRO A 384 0.22 -16.30 -18.83
CA PRO A 384 -0.91 -15.62 -19.47
C PRO A 384 -1.37 -14.36 -18.72
N TYR A 385 -0.87 -14.14 -17.49
CA TYR A 385 -1.28 -13.08 -16.59
C TYR A 385 -0.10 -12.24 -16.09
N TYR A 386 0.61 -11.59 -17.00
CA TYR A 386 1.50 -10.48 -16.68
C TYR A 386 0.69 -9.18 -16.58
N LYS A 387 1.02 -8.33 -15.59
CA LYS A 387 0.34 -7.06 -15.39
C LYS A 387 1.14 -5.91 -16.00
N TYR A 388 0.70 -5.44 -17.15
CA TYR A 388 1.15 -4.20 -17.77
C TYR A 388 0.47 -3.02 -17.08
N LYS A 389 1.21 -2.33 -16.21
CA LYS A 389 0.62 -1.35 -15.28
C LYS A 389 1.23 0.03 -15.36
N ASP A 390 2.43 0.18 -15.91
CA ASP A 390 3.16 1.45 -15.83
C ASP A 390 2.68 2.50 -16.84
N TYR A 391 1.37 2.55 -17.12
CA TYR A 391 0.69 3.70 -17.71
C TYR A 391 0.48 4.76 -16.63
N TYR A 392 1.50 5.57 -16.35
CA TYR A 392 1.44 6.58 -15.29
C TYR A 392 1.10 7.95 -15.84
N GLY A 393 0.27 8.69 -15.12
CA GLY A 393 -0.14 10.03 -15.52
C GLY A 393 -0.96 10.71 -14.43
N ILE A 394 -1.54 11.86 -14.76
CA ILE A 394 -2.31 12.69 -13.82
C ILE A 394 -3.68 13.00 -14.43
N MET A 395 -4.73 12.72 -13.67
CA MET A 395 -6.08 13.23 -13.92
C MET A 395 -6.29 14.46 -13.04
N SER A 396 -6.44 15.64 -13.66
CA SER A 396 -6.80 16.87 -12.96
C SER A 396 -8.25 16.77 -12.49
N GLU A 397 -8.46 16.84 -11.18
CA GLU A 397 -9.74 16.66 -10.50
C GLU A 397 -10.43 15.30 -10.79
N PRO A 398 -10.76 14.52 -9.76
CA PRO A 398 -11.45 13.25 -9.96
C PRO A 398 -12.89 13.43 -10.43
N ILE A 399 -13.36 12.41 -11.18
CA ILE A 399 -14.77 12.20 -11.48
C ILE A 399 -15.50 11.87 -10.19
N LEU A 400 -16.71 12.39 -10.03
CA LEU A 400 -17.58 12.10 -8.91
C LEU A 400 -18.62 11.06 -9.33
N ILE A 401 -18.82 10.05 -8.48
CA ILE A 401 -19.90 9.07 -8.61
C ILE A 401 -20.69 8.99 -7.31
N ARG A 402 -21.94 8.52 -7.38
CA ARG A 402 -22.73 8.24 -6.16
C ARG A 402 -22.28 6.92 -5.55
N ASP A 403 -22.11 6.89 -4.24
CA ASP A 403 -21.87 5.68 -3.47
C ASP A 403 -23.16 4.86 -3.25
N GLN A 404 -23.04 3.73 -2.55
CA GLN A 404 -24.19 2.86 -2.21
C GLN A 404 -25.26 3.56 -1.34
N ARG A 405 -24.96 4.72 -0.75
CA ARG A 405 -25.88 5.56 0.05
C ARG A 405 -26.32 6.81 -0.73
N GLY A 406 -25.94 6.96 -1.99
CA GLY A 406 -26.26 8.10 -2.84
C GLY A 406 -25.36 9.33 -2.65
N ARG A 407 -24.30 9.24 -1.83
CA ARG A 407 -23.33 10.32 -1.58
C ARG A 407 -22.31 10.40 -2.71
N TRP A 408 -21.97 11.61 -3.15
CA TRP A 408 -20.93 11.85 -4.15
C TRP A 408 -19.53 11.63 -3.59
N ILE A 409 -18.81 10.69 -4.18
CA ILE A 409 -17.43 10.33 -3.85
C ILE A 409 -16.50 10.53 -5.04
N PRO A 410 -15.25 10.97 -4.82
CA PRO A 410 -14.27 11.08 -5.88
C PRO A 410 -13.71 9.70 -6.24
N VAL A 411 -13.62 9.44 -7.54
CA VAL A 411 -12.95 8.27 -8.11
C VAL A 411 -12.06 8.72 -9.26
N LYS A 412 -11.06 7.90 -9.59
CA LYS A 412 -10.27 8.02 -10.81
C LYS A 412 -10.63 6.85 -11.72
N PRO A 413 -11.54 7.01 -12.69
CA PRO A 413 -11.86 5.97 -13.64
C PRO A 413 -10.67 5.71 -14.57
N PHE A 414 -10.27 4.45 -14.73
CA PHE A 414 -9.27 4.05 -15.72
C PHE A 414 -9.59 2.68 -16.32
N PRO A 415 -9.19 2.42 -17.58
CA PRO A 415 -9.57 1.22 -18.29
C PRO A 415 -8.74 0.04 -17.81
N MET A 416 -9.41 -1.11 -17.69
CA MET A 416 -8.79 -2.37 -17.37
C MET A 416 -9.27 -3.49 -18.28
N ALA A 417 -8.38 -4.44 -18.52
CA ALA A 417 -8.70 -5.67 -19.22
C ALA A 417 -7.92 -6.84 -18.62
N VAL A 418 -8.49 -8.03 -18.73
CA VAL A 418 -7.76 -9.28 -18.62
C VAL A 418 -8.05 -10.12 -19.85
N MET A 419 -7.00 -10.56 -20.53
CA MET A 419 -7.09 -11.31 -21.78
C MET A 419 -7.17 -12.82 -21.51
N ASN A 420 -7.37 -13.60 -22.57
CA ASN A 420 -7.51 -15.06 -22.50
C ASN A 420 -8.65 -15.54 -21.60
N GLN A 421 -9.78 -14.83 -21.57
CA GLN A 421 -10.94 -15.23 -20.75
C GLN A 421 -11.97 -16.00 -21.57
N LYS A 422 -12.47 -17.12 -21.04
CA LYS A 422 -13.58 -17.87 -21.63
C LYS A 422 -14.95 -17.30 -21.30
N GLY A 423 -15.07 -16.53 -20.21
CA GLY A 423 -16.35 -16.06 -19.67
C GLY A 423 -16.22 -14.76 -18.87
N GLY A 424 -17.31 -13.98 -18.84
CA GLY A 424 -17.39 -12.69 -18.14
C GLY A 424 -18.13 -12.73 -16.80
N GLY A 425 -19.17 -13.56 -16.67
CA GLY A 425 -19.89 -13.79 -15.39
C GLY A 425 -20.76 -12.64 -14.86
N PHE A 426 -20.79 -11.47 -15.50
CA PHE A 426 -21.53 -10.31 -15.00
C PHE A 426 -22.39 -9.62 -16.06
N THR A 427 -23.39 -8.88 -15.59
CA THR A 427 -24.11 -7.87 -16.37
C THR A 427 -23.34 -6.56 -16.40
N PRO A 428 -23.25 -5.87 -17.57
CA PRO A 428 -22.64 -4.55 -17.66
C PRO A 428 -23.26 -3.54 -16.69
N GLY A 429 -22.44 -2.61 -16.19
CA GLY A 429 -22.88 -1.55 -15.26
C GLY A 429 -22.00 -1.39 -14.03
N LEU A 430 -22.32 -0.36 -13.24
CA LEU A 430 -21.65 -0.03 -11.98
C LEU A 430 -21.89 -1.09 -10.90
N LYS A 431 -20.82 -1.48 -10.21
CA LYS A 431 -20.83 -2.46 -9.13
C LYS A 431 -19.92 -2.02 -7.99
N TRP A 432 -20.19 -2.57 -6.81
CA TRP A 432 -19.44 -2.29 -5.58
C TRP A 432 -18.71 -3.52 -5.12
N ARG A 433 -17.46 -3.34 -4.69
CA ARG A 433 -16.63 -4.47 -4.23
C ARG A 433 -17.13 -5.05 -2.92
N TYR A 434 -17.65 -4.19 -2.03
CA TYR A 434 -18.12 -4.57 -0.71
C TYR A 434 -19.57 -4.11 -0.54
N PRO A 435 -20.49 -5.01 -0.18
CA PRO A 435 -21.90 -4.65 -0.06
C PRO A 435 -22.12 -3.68 1.11
N LEU A 436 -23.16 -2.86 0.97
CA LEU A 436 -23.57 -1.89 1.97
C LEU A 436 -23.88 -2.52 3.35
N THR A 437 -24.24 -3.82 3.37
CA THR A 437 -24.57 -4.58 4.57
C THR A 437 -23.38 -4.90 5.47
N LEU A 438 -22.14 -4.77 4.98
CA LEU A 438 -20.96 -4.92 5.83
C LEU A 438 -20.81 -3.72 6.76
N ALA A 439 -20.33 -3.99 7.97
CA ALA A 439 -19.97 -2.94 8.92
C ALA A 439 -19.00 -1.95 8.28
N ASP A 440 -19.13 -0.65 8.59
CA ASP A 440 -18.33 0.39 7.95
C ASP A 440 -16.82 0.11 8.09
N ALA A 441 -16.36 -0.37 9.26
CA ALA A 441 -14.97 -0.77 9.50
C ALA A 441 -14.45 -1.89 8.58
N GLU A 442 -15.34 -2.67 8.00
CA GLU A 442 -15.03 -3.78 7.08
C GLU A 442 -15.33 -3.43 5.63
N ARG A 443 -15.94 -2.29 5.33
CA ARG A 443 -16.31 -1.89 3.96
C ARG A 443 -15.24 -1.00 3.34
N THR A 444 -15.12 -1.06 2.02
CA THR A 444 -14.49 -0.02 1.21
C THR A 444 -15.52 0.45 0.20
N ASP A 445 -15.63 1.75 -0.02
CA ASP A 445 -16.51 2.30 -1.05
C ASP A 445 -15.80 2.23 -2.42
N ASP A 446 -15.16 1.09 -2.70
CA ASP A 446 -14.47 0.86 -3.98
C ASP A 446 -15.47 0.33 -5.01
N ALA A 447 -15.57 1.05 -6.12
CA ALA A 447 -16.44 0.70 -7.22
C ALA A 447 -15.64 0.15 -8.41
N TRP A 448 -16.37 -0.47 -9.32
CA TRP A 448 -15.90 -0.87 -10.63
C TRP A 448 -17.09 -0.95 -11.59
N GLY A 449 -16.86 -0.70 -12.87
CA GLY A 449 -17.89 -0.78 -13.89
C GLY A 449 -17.61 -1.94 -14.80
N PHE A 450 -18.43 -2.98 -14.76
CA PHE A 450 -18.28 -4.08 -15.71
C PHE A 450 -18.70 -3.60 -17.09
N VAL A 451 -17.87 -3.88 -18.09
CA VAL A 451 -18.15 -3.55 -19.48
C VAL A 451 -18.66 -4.78 -20.21
N GLY A 452 -17.93 -5.90 -20.14
CA GLY A 452 -18.29 -7.11 -20.85
C GLY A 452 -17.11 -8.02 -21.16
N LEU A 453 -17.42 -9.19 -21.71
CA LEU A 453 -16.45 -10.02 -22.41
C LEU A 453 -16.47 -9.63 -23.88
N VAL A 454 -15.34 -9.14 -24.39
CA VAL A 454 -15.25 -8.50 -25.71
C VAL A 454 -14.23 -9.25 -26.57
N ASP A 455 -14.57 -9.41 -27.86
CA ASP A 455 -13.71 -9.96 -28.90
C ASP A 455 -13.14 -8.83 -29.79
N GLY A 456 -12.30 -9.17 -30.76
CA GLY A 456 -11.70 -8.22 -31.71
C GLY A 456 -10.23 -7.90 -31.43
N LEU A 457 -9.57 -8.71 -30.61
CA LEU A 457 -8.10 -8.70 -30.52
C LEU A 457 -7.52 -9.61 -31.62
N PRO A 458 -6.38 -9.24 -32.24
CA PRO A 458 -5.72 -10.10 -33.22
C PRO A 458 -5.17 -11.39 -32.59
N GLU A 459 -4.72 -11.32 -31.33
CA GLU A 459 -4.34 -12.46 -30.50
C GLU A 459 -5.01 -12.38 -29.12
N ASN A 460 -4.74 -13.35 -28.24
CA ASN A 460 -5.16 -13.35 -26.83
C ASN A 460 -6.67 -13.59 -26.54
N ASN A 461 -7.39 -14.19 -27.49
CA ASN A 461 -8.81 -14.56 -27.37
C ASN A 461 -9.66 -13.35 -26.92
N LYS A 462 -10.71 -13.59 -26.13
CA LYS A 462 -11.58 -12.56 -25.58
C LYS A 462 -10.96 -11.90 -24.35
N ALA A 463 -11.22 -10.61 -24.21
CA ALA A 463 -10.84 -9.80 -23.07
C ALA A 463 -12.05 -9.49 -22.19
N LEU A 464 -11.93 -9.73 -20.89
CA LEU A 464 -12.87 -9.23 -19.90
C LEU A 464 -12.51 -7.79 -19.58
N LEU A 465 -13.41 -6.86 -19.90
CA LEU A 465 -13.20 -5.43 -19.74
C LEU A 465 -13.96 -4.87 -18.53
N TRP A 466 -13.32 -3.94 -17.83
CA TRP A 466 -13.98 -3.14 -16.80
C TRP A 466 -13.29 -1.77 -16.64
N VAL A 467 -13.98 -0.86 -15.96
CA VAL A 467 -13.44 0.42 -15.52
C VAL A 467 -13.20 0.36 -14.01
N GLN A 468 -11.97 0.61 -13.57
CA GLN A 468 -11.64 0.66 -12.14
C GLN A 468 -12.04 2.03 -11.57
N MET A 469 -12.77 2.05 -10.45
CA MET A 469 -13.25 3.29 -9.80
C MET A 469 -13.09 3.20 -8.27
N ASP A 470 -11.85 3.02 -7.81
CA ASP A 470 -11.58 3.03 -6.38
C ASP A 470 -11.77 4.44 -5.80
N LYS A 471 -12.42 4.55 -4.63
CA LYS A 471 -12.62 5.83 -3.95
C LYS A 471 -11.29 6.51 -3.61
N LEU A 472 -11.13 7.77 -3.94
CA LEU A 472 -9.95 8.53 -3.50
C LEU A 472 -10.12 8.92 -2.03
N SER A 473 -9.04 8.86 -1.24
CA SER A 473 -9.12 9.02 0.23
C SER A 473 -8.07 9.93 0.85
N HIS A 474 -6.99 10.28 0.14
CA HIS A 474 -5.97 11.21 0.62
C HIS A 474 -5.64 12.26 -0.46
N ARG A 475 -4.54 12.98 -0.25
CA ARG A 475 -4.08 14.11 -1.06
C ARG A 475 -5.07 15.27 -1.03
N TYR A 476 -5.52 15.58 0.18
CA TYR A 476 -6.25 16.80 0.47
C TYR A 476 -5.39 18.02 0.15
N GLY A 477 -6.01 19.01 -0.48
CA GLY A 477 -5.45 20.32 -0.75
C GLY A 477 -6.55 21.38 -0.79
N ALA A 478 -6.32 22.40 -1.61
CA ALA A 478 -7.33 23.42 -1.88
C ALA A 478 -8.60 22.77 -2.47
N SER A 479 -9.76 23.34 -2.13
CA SER A 479 -11.02 22.93 -2.74
C SER A 479 -11.03 23.25 -4.23
N ARG A 480 -11.65 22.39 -5.05
CA ARG A 480 -11.96 22.70 -6.45
C ARG A 480 -12.94 23.86 -6.58
N SER A 481 -13.01 24.45 -7.77
CA SER A 481 -13.95 25.55 -8.07
C SER A 481 -15.39 25.05 -8.24
N CYS A 482 -16.37 25.95 -8.11
CA CYS A 482 -17.77 25.63 -8.42
C CYS A 482 -17.94 25.20 -9.89
N ALA A 483 -17.24 25.89 -10.80
CA ALA A 483 -17.27 25.62 -12.24
C ALA A 483 -16.78 24.20 -12.60
N SER A 484 -15.86 23.62 -11.82
CA SER A 484 -15.41 22.23 -12.01
C SER A 484 -16.55 21.21 -11.99
N CYS A 485 -17.58 21.46 -11.17
CA CYS A 485 -18.73 20.58 -10.98
C CYS A 485 -19.99 21.08 -11.70
N HIS A 486 -20.19 22.40 -11.78
CA HIS A 486 -21.43 23.02 -12.26
C HIS A 486 -21.29 23.79 -13.57
N GLY A 487 -20.10 23.79 -14.18
CA GLY A 487 -19.85 24.50 -15.44
C GLY A 487 -20.54 23.88 -16.66
N SER A 488 -20.99 22.62 -16.57
CA SER A 488 -21.73 21.94 -17.63
C SER A 488 -23.24 21.97 -17.36
N ALA A 489 -24.01 22.54 -18.29
CA ALA A 489 -25.47 22.61 -18.20
C ALA A 489 -26.15 21.23 -18.11
N GLY A 490 -25.53 20.20 -18.69
CA GLY A 490 -25.99 18.82 -18.65
C GLY A 490 -25.46 17.99 -17.48
N GLY A 491 -24.64 18.58 -16.61
CA GLY A 491 -23.95 17.86 -15.53
C GLY A 491 -22.82 16.95 -15.99
N GLU A 492 -22.37 17.09 -17.24
CA GLU A 492 -21.28 16.27 -17.78
C GLU A 492 -19.95 16.61 -17.10
N GLN A 493 -19.22 15.56 -16.73
CA GLN A 493 -17.86 15.62 -16.24
C GLN A 493 -16.92 15.13 -17.33
N ARG A 494 -15.96 15.96 -17.75
CA ARG A 494 -14.99 15.64 -18.81
C ARG A 494 -13.57 15.84 -18.33
N ARG A 495 -12.69 14.84 -18.51
CA ARG A 495 -11.28 14.89 -18.10
C ARG A 495 -10.36 14.35 -19.19
N GLN A 496 -9.50 15.21 -19.72
CA GLN A 496 -8.41 14.80 -20.59
C GLN A 496 -7.26 14.29 -19.73
N VAL A 497 -6.80 13.08 -19.99
CA VAL A 497 -5.70 12.45 -19.27
C VAL A 497 -4.55 12.20 -20.24
N SER A 498 -3.34 12.55 -19.83
CA SER A 498 -2.11 12.14 -20.51
C SER A 498 -1.34 11.17 -19.61
N TRP A 499 -0.62 10.25 -20.23
CA TRP A 499 0.14 9.22 -19.54
C TRP A 499 1.39 8.82 -20.31
N ASP A 500 2.35 8.27 -19.59
CA ASP A 500 3.56 7.64 -20.10
C ASP A 500 3.54 6.17 -19.73
N PHE A 501 3.90 5.30 -20.68
CA PHE A 501 4.11 3.88 -20.48
C PHE A 501 5.61 3.58 -20.33
N GLY A 502 5.99 2.85 -19.29
CA GLY A 502 7.38 2.45 -19.04
C GLY A 502 7.56 1.04 -18.47
N ASP A 503 6.58 0.15 -18.66
CA ASP A 503 6.65 -1.24 -18.18
C ASP A 503 7.48 -2.09 -19.16
N ASN A 504 7.79 -3.33 -18.77
CA ASN A 504 8.33 -4.31 -19.71
C ASN A 504 7.31 -4.61 -20.82
N GLY A 505 7.78 -5.06 -21.98
CA GLY A 505 6.96 -5.50 -23.11
C GLY A 505 6.93 -4.55 -24.30
N ALA A 506 7.41 -3.32 -24.14
CA ALA A 506 7.61 -2.35 -25.22
C ALA A 506 8.65 -1.30 -24.82
N LEU A 507 9.24 -0.62 -25.81
CA LEU A 507 9.96 0.64 -25.56
C LEU A 507 9.00 1.67 -24.94
N PRO A 508 9.49 2.59 -24.08
CA PRO A 508 8.65 3.62 -23.48
C PRO A 508 7.93 4.47 -24.54
N PHE A 509 6.65 4.75 -24.32
CA PHE A 509 5.84 5.60 -25.20
C PHE A 509 4.84 6.41 -24.39
N SER A 510 4.36 7.53 -24.95
CA SER A 510 3.36 8.38 -24.31
C SER A 510 2.01 8.31 -25.01
N GLY A 511 0.96 8.74 -24.32
CA GLY A 511 -0.38 8.73 -24.88
C GLY A 511 -1.37 9.57 -24.08
N SER A 512 -2.63 9.48 -24.49
CA SER A 512 -3.73 10.17 -23.83
C SER A 512 -5.04 9.41 -24.00
N HIS A 513 -6.03 9.77 -23.17
CA HIS A 513 -7.41 9.36 -23.32
C HIS A 513 -8.34 10.40 -22.70
N LEU A 514 -9.63 10.27 -22.98
CA LEU A 514 -10.68 11.13 -22.47
C LEU A 514 -11.63 10.35 -21.58
N VAL A 515 -11.88 10.84 -20.37
CA VAL A 515 -12.91 10.31 -19.47
C VAL A 515 -14.13 11.23 -19.54
N ILE A 516 -15.29 10.66 -19.83
CA ILE A 516 -16.58 11.36 -19.90
C ILE A 516 -17.56 10.65 -18.95
N ALA A 517 -18.23 11.39 -18.09
CA ALA A 517 -19.30 10.88 -17.24
C ALA A 517 -20.52 11.80 -17.34
N ASN A 518 -21.63 11.26 -17.82
CA ASN A 518 -22.87 12.01 -18.07
C ASN A 518 -24.10 11.12 -17.82
N ARG A 519 -25.27 11.52 -18.33
CA ARG A 519 -26.54 10.79 -18.13
C ARG A 519 -26.61 9.43 -18.82
N GLU A 520 -25.82 9.22 -19.86
CA GLU A 520 -25.81 7.97 -20.63
C GLU A 520 -24.90 6.93 -19.98
N GLY A 521 -23.77 7.37 -19.43
CA GLY A 521 -22.80 6.49 -18.83
C GLY A 521 -21.49 7.16 -18.47
N LEU A 522 -20.55 6.30 -18.12
CA LEU A 522 -19.15 6.62 -17.95
C LEU A 522 -18.36 5.95 -19.08
N ALA A 523 -17.66 6.76 -19.87
CA ALA A 523 -16.88 6.31 -21.02
C ALA A 523 -15.41 6.71 -20.87
N ILE A 524 -14.52 5.81 -21.27
CA ILE A 524 -13.12 6.11 -21.58
C ILE A 524 -12.96 5.98 -23.09
N ARG A 525 -12.70 7.10 -23.75
CA ARG A 525 -12.66 7.22 -25.21
C ARG A 525 -11.35 7.82 -25.69
N GLU A 526 -11.12 7.73 -26.99
CA GLU A 526 -10.01 8.37 -27.68
C GLU A 526 -8.64 7.98 -27.09
N MET A 527 -8.53 6.75 -26.58
CA MET A 527 -7.27 6.25 -26.05
C MET A 527 -6.30 6.02 -27.21
N LYS A 528 -5.18 6.75 -27.20
CA LYS A 528 -4.19 6.75 -28.28
C LYS A 528 -2.77 6.93 -27.74
N ALA A 529 -1.80 6.33 -28.42
CA ALA A 529 -0.40 6.66 -28.27
C ALA A 529 -0.07 7.90 -29.12
N LYS A 530 0.92 8.68 -28.70
CA LYS A 530 1.49 9.77 -29.51
C LYS A 530 2.47 9.22 -30.54
N ASP A 531 3.18 8.17 -30.17
CA ASP A 531 4.24 7.53 -30.96
C ASP A 531 3.86 6.10 -31.34
N ALA A 532 4.62 5.48 -32.25
CA ALA A 532 4.46 4.07 -32.57
C ALA A 532 4.78 3.19 -31.35
N ILE A 533 4.02 2.12 -31.15
CA ILE A 533 4.26 1.15 -30.06
C ILE A 533 5.23 0.09 -30.57
N GLU A 534 6.49 0.18 -30.14
CA GLU A 534 7.53 -0.81 -30.44
C GLU A 534 7.57 -1.89 -29.34
N ALA A 535 6.83 -2.98 -29.55
CA ALA A 535 6.77 -4.08 -28.59
C ALA A 535 8.08 -4.90 -28.55
N ASP A 536 8.41 -5.41 -27.36
CA ASP A 536 9.53 -6.33 -27.17
C ASP A 536 9.34 -7.61 -27.98
N LYS A 537 10.45 -8.22 -28.39
CA LYS A 537 10.42 -9.48 -29.16
C LYS A 537 9.59 -10.55 -28.45
N GLY A 538 8.55 -11.04 -29.14
CA GLY A 538 7.66 -12.09 -28.64
C GLY A 538 6.50 -11.59 -27.78
N ILE A 539 6.35 -10.28 -27.60
CA ILE A 539 5.20 -9.66 -26.94
C ILE A 539 4.29 -9.06 -28.00
N ALA A 540 3.04 -9.49 -28.04
CA ALA A 540 2.05 -8.89 -28.91
C ALA A 540 1.54 -7.56 -28.32
N VAL A 541 1.33 -6.55 -29.17
CA VAL A 541 0.77 -5.24 -28.77
C VAL A 541 -0.59 -5.43 -28.08
N SER A 542 -1.39 -6.40 -28.52
CA SER A 542 -2.69 -6.75 -27.92
C SER A 542 -2.59 -7.19 -26.45
N SER A 543 -1.40 -7.58 -25.97
CA SER A 543 -1.15 -8.02 -24.59
C SER A 543 -0.94 -6.86 -23.63
N LEU A 544 -0.34 -5.76 -24.09
CA LEU A 544 -0.04 -4.58 -23.26
C LEU A 544 -0.96 -3.41 -23.56
N ALA A 545 -1.42 -3.26 -24.80
CA ALA A 545 -2.24 -2.16 -25.29
C ALA A 545 -3.51 -2.64 -26.01
N PRO A 546 -4.42 -3.40 -25.35
CA PRO A 546 -5.63 -3.91 -26.00
C PRO A 546 -6.56 -2.80 -26.52
N TRP A 547 -6.49 -1.60 -25.94
CA TRP A 547 -7.19 -0.41 -26.39
C TRP A 547 -6.85 0.00 -27.83
N TYR A 548 -5.67 -0.37 -28.33
CA TYR A 548 -5.27 -0.12 -29.71
C TYR A 548 -6.22 -0.78 -30.71
N PHE A 549 -6.74 -1.96 -30.36
CA PHE A 549 -7.65 -2.75 -31.19
C PHE A 549 -9.11 -2.58 -30.78
N LEU A 550 -9.36 -2.55 -29.46
CA LEU A 550 -10.71 -2.46 -28.91
C LEU A 550 -11.27 -1.02 -28.93
N LYS A 551 -10.45 0.00 -29.17
CA LYS A 551 -10.90 1.41 -29.27
C LYS A 551 -11.75 1.82 -28.06
N ASP A 552 -12.93 2.41 -28.29
CA ASP A 552 -13.77 3.05 -27.27
C ASP A 552 -14.70 2.07 -26.53
N ARG A 553 -14.28 0.81 -26.37
CA ARG A 553 -15.11 -0.24 -25.76
C ARG A 553 -15.33 -0.07 -24.25
N TRP A 554 -14.56 0.75 -23.56
CA TRP A 554 -14.71 0.99 -22.11
C TRP A 554 -15.84 1.96 -21.81
N PHE A 555 -17.07 1.44 -21.87
CA PHE A 555 -18.29 2.16 -21.54
C PHE A 555 -19.10 1.42 -20.48
N VAL A 556 -19.54 2.16 -19.45
CA VAL A 556 -20.37 1.68 -18.35
C VAL A 556 -21.69 2.44 -18.40
N PRO A 557 -22.82 1.78 -18.70
CA PRO A 557 -24.11 2.45 -18.76
C PRO A 557 -24.58 2.90 -17.37
N GLY A 558 -25.27 4.04 -17.31
CA GLY A 558 -25.88 4.59 -16.10
C GLY A 558 -25.81 6.11 -16.04
N ASP A 559 -26.49 6.72 -15.06
CA ASP A 559 -26.42 8.16 -14.86
C ASP A 559 -25.27 8.53 -13.91
N PHE A 560 -24.25 9.16 -14.48
CA PHE A 560 -23.09 9.72 -13.78
C PHE A 560 -23.05 11.26 -13.87
N SER A 561 -24.13 11.89 -14.31
CA SER A 561 -24.20 13.35 -14.42
C SER A 561 -24.33 14.02 -13.05
N LEU A 562 -23.62 15.13 -12.89
CA LEU A 562 -23.79 16.00 -11.73
C LEU A 562 -25.13 16.74 -11.81
N PRO A 563 -25.72 17.13 -10.67
CA PRO A 563 -26.93 17.96 -10.69
C PRO A 563 -26.68 19.26 -11.46
N ALA A 564 -27.52 19.51 -12.46
CA ALA A 564 -27.54 20.79 -13.15
C ALA A 564 -27.97 21.87 -12.17
N VAL A 565 -27.12 22.88 -11.97
CA VAL A 565 -27.46 24.07 -11.18
C VAL A 565 -27.49 25.24 -12.17
N PRO A 566 -28.50 26.12 -12.15
CA PRO A 566 -28.45 27.37 -12.90
C PRO A 566 -27.35 28.25 -12.27
N TYR A 567 -26.11 28.06 -12.70
CA TYR A 567 -25.00 28.90 -12.28
C TYR A 567 -24.92 30.09 -13.25
N GLY A 568 -24.96 31.31 -12.70
CA GLY A 568 -24.92 32.53 -13.48
C GLY A 568 -23.66 32.62 -14.33
N GLN A 569 -23.81 33.07 -15.58
CA GLN A 569 -22.68 33.39 -16.45
C GLN A 569 -21.89 34.56 -15.84
N GLY A 570 -20.75 34.28 -15.25
CA GLY A 570 -19.85 35.31 -14.75
C GLY A 570 -18.61 34.71 -14.11
N ALA A 571 -17.44 35.04 -14.65
CA ALA A 571 -16.13 34.70 -14.11
C ALA A 571 -15.83 35.54 -12.86
N ALA A 572 -16.53 35.27 -11.74
CA ALA A 572 -16.05 35.75 -10.45
C ALA A 572 -14.80 34.94 -10.08
N SER A 573 -13.84 35.55 -9.38
CA SER A 573 -12.68 34.79 -8.92
C SER A 573 -13.14 33.69 -7.95
N ALA A 574 -12.46 32.55 -7.94
CA ALA A 574 -12.84 31.42 -7.07
C ALA A 574 -12.98 31.82 -5.59
N ALA A 575 -12.28 32.86 -5.13
CA ALA A 575 -12.37 33.40 -3.77
C ALA A 575 -13.64 34.23 -3.51
N GLU A 576 -14.06 35.05 -4.48
CA GLU A 576 -15.33 35.81 -4.41
C GLU A 576 -16.52 34.86 -4.52
N GLU A 577 -16.44 33.85 -5.41
CA GLU A 577 -17.42 32.77 -5.52
C GLU A 577 -17.57 32.01 -4.19
N LEU A 578 -16.45 31.64 -3.55
CA LEU A 578 -16.47 30.88 -2.30
C LEU A 578 -17.05 31.69 -1.14
N SER A 579 -16.69 32.98 -1.03
CA SER A 579 -17.20 33.87 0.01
C SER A 579 -18.70 34.11 -0.13
N ALA A 580 -19.17 34.36 -1.36
CA ALA A 580 -20.60 34.47 -1.65
C ALA A 580 -21.34 33.15 -1.42
N ALA A 581 -20.75 32.01 -1.78
CA ALA A 581 -21.33 30.69 -1.56
C ALA A 581 -21.44 30.35 -0.06
N ARG A 582 -20.44 30.73 0.75
CA ARG A 582 -20.48 30.62 2.22
C ARG A 582 -21.58 31.47 2.84
N ALA A 583 -21.72 32.72 2.38
CA ALA A 583 -22.76 33.63 2.85
C ALA A 583 -24.17 33.09 2.56
N LYS A 584 -24.34 32.42 1.41
CA LYS A 584 -25.59 31.75 0.99
C LYS A 584 -25.79 30.34 1.57
N GLY A 585 -24.86 29.84 2.38
CA GLY A 585 -24.92 28.49 2.96
C GLY A 585 -24.80 27.34 1.94
N LEU A 586 -24.31 27.63 0.73
CA LEU A 586 -24.12 26.63 -0.34
C LEU A 586 -22.94 25.70 -0.01
N VAL A 587 -21.88 26.27 0.55
CA VAL A 587 -20.69 25.56 1.04
C VAL A 587 -20.51 25.83 2.54
N HIS A 588 -19.81 24.92 3.22
CA HIS A 588 -19.46 25.09 4.63
C HIS A 588 -18.67 26.39 4.87
N ARG A 589 -18.82 26.98 6.07
CA ARG A 589 -18.08 28.18 6.47
C ARG A 589 -16.61 27.86 6.71
#